data_AF-A0A086ZNF0-F1
#
_entry.id   AF-A0A086ZNF0-F1
#
_cell.length_a   1.000
_cell.length_b   1.000
_cell.length_c   1.000
_cell.angle_alpha   90.00
_cell.angle_beta   90.00
_cell.angle_gamma   90.00
#
_symmetry.space_group_name_H-M   'P 1'
#
loop_
_entity.id
_entity.type
_entity.pdbx_description
1 polymer ?
#
loop_
_entity_poly.entity_id
_entity_poly.type
_entity_poly.pdbx_seq_one_letter_code
_entity_poly.pdbx_strand_id
1 'polypeptide(L)'
;MGDMSELNERMPYVTAFPRALGTGMIVRTSRPICDDLHAAMSSFIDDYERTLSRFRNDSTVAAMGQAAHGGTFDFPAWTIALFDLYDALCDATDGAIDPCVGEDLIRLGYGADYSFTVEPGADGRLGAIHGRPTWRSDVERRGAGGATLATHRPVHLDFGACGKGYLVDLLAQRFLADSSDNIKSSANHSDTTIDEGLATAQHDNSNGASSTTTTGSEPLEFVIDVGGDLLVRSSQPITIALEDPANTSRAIGTASVSSGAFCASAPSRRRWEQHSENGGIPGTNTIVHHLLNAIDGLPVRNVAATWTSVGIVDDDHRTAASASDCTDNVIDPSIGSRDFDARTHPTALADGLATALFVADPNHLAARFPGLFDCAILNADRTLAASRNFPGTFFTHQ
;
A
#
# COMPACT_ATOMS: atom_id res chain seq x y z
N MET A 1 -17.90 -18.73 -15.84
CA MET A 1 -19.04 -18.71 -14.91
C MET A 1 -18.84 -19.61 -13.68
N GLY A 2 -17.81 -20.49 -13.63
CA GLY A 2 -17.52 -21.34 -12.46
C GLY A 2 -16.61 -20.74 -11.37
N ASP A 3 -16.07 -19.54 -11.58
CA ASP A 3 -15.00 -18.98 -10.73
C ASP A 3 -15.54 -18.24 -9.48
N MET A 4 -16.53 -17.38 -9.66
CA MET A 4 -17.13 -16.63 -8.54
C MET A 4 -17.96 -17.50 -7.58
N SER A 5 -18.53 -18.63 -8.06
CA SER A 5 -19.25 -19.57 -7.20
C SER A 5 -18.30 -20.24 -6.21
N GLU A 6 -17.11 -20.63 -6.66
CA GLU A 6 -16.11 -21.28 -5.82
C GLU A 6 -15.52 -20.30 -4.79
N LEU A 7 -15.25 -19.05 -5.18
CA LEU A 7 -14.81 -18.01 -4.24
C LEU A 7 -15.85 -17.73 -3.15
N ASN A 8 -17.13 -17.64 -3.53
CA ASN A 8 -18.22 -17.42 -2.58
C ASN A 8 -18.42 -18.59 -1.62
N GLU A 9 -18.12 -19.82 -2.04
CA GLU A 9 -18.17 -21.00 -1.18
C GLU A 9 -16.98 -21.06 -0.21
N ARG A 10 -15.78 -20.70 -0.68
CA ARG A 10 -14.54 -20.71 0.11
C ARG A 10 -14.44 -19.54 1.10
N MET A 11 -14.86 -18.35 0.67
CA MET A 11 -14.83 -17.11 1.45
C MET A 11 -16.19 -16.40 1.40
N PRO A 12 -17.22 -16.98 2.07
CA PRO A 12 -18.59 -16.48 2.01
C PRO A 12 -18.80 -15.19 2.82
N TYR A 13 -17.93 -14.91 3.78
CA TYR A 13 -18.10 -13.76 4.67
C TYR A 13 -17.50 -12.52 4.04
N VAL A 14 -18.31 -11.47 3.94
CA VAL A 14 -17.91 -10.18 3.36
C VAL A 14 -18.11 -9.09 4.40
N THR A 15 -17.05 -8.37 4.69
CA THR A 15 -17.04 -7.18 5.53
C THR A 15 -16.65 -5.98 4.70
N ALA A 16 -17.37 -4.87 4.84
CA ALA A 16 -17.13 -3.66 4.05
C ALA A 16 -16.87 -2.45 4.94
N PHE A 17 -15.93 -1.60 4.52
CA PHE A 17 -15.64 -0.29 5.10
C PHE A 17 -15.83 0.77 4.01
N PRO A 18 -17.07 1.23 3.76
CA PRO A 18 -17.39 2.02 2.57
C PRO A 18 -16.68 3.37 2.46
N ARG A 19 -16.18 3.91 3.57
CA ARG A 19 -15.52 5.22 3.63
C ARG A 19 -14.00 5.16 3.71
N ALA A 20 -13.41 3.95 3.82
CA ALA A 20 -11.96 3.82 3.96
C ALA A 20 -11.22 4.40 2.74
N LEU A 21 -10.26 5.29 3.00
CA LEU A 21 -9.32 5.84 2.02
C LEU A 21 -9.97 6.50 0.79
N GLY A 22 -11.21 6.98 0.94
CA GLY A 22 -11.98 7.63 -0.14
C GLY A 22 -12.36 6.71 -1.30
N THR A 23 -12.14 5.39 -1.19
CA THR A 23 -12.48 4.40 -2.24
C THR A 23 -13.29 3.22 -1.73
N GLY A 24 -13.35 3.03 -0.41
CA GLY A 24 -13.97 1.87 0.22
C GLY A 24 -13.03 0.66 0.26
N MET A 25 -13.28 -0.23 1.21
CA MET A 25 -12.54 -1.49 1.36
C MET A 25 -13.51 -2.65 1.53
N ILE A 26 -13.19 -3.78 0.91
CA ILE A 26 -13.89 -5.05 1.10
C ILE A 26 -12.89 -6.07 1.64
N VAL A 27 -13.30 -6.80 2.67
CA VAL A 27 -12.56 -7.92 3.25
C VAL A 27 -13.43 -9.15 3.12
N ARG A 28 -12.95 -10.15 2.39
CA ARG A 28 -13.59 -11.46 2.26
C ARG A 28 -12.81 -12.48 3.05
N THR A 29 -13.47 -13.35 3.80
CA THR A 29 -12.83 -14.33 4.68
C THR A 29 -13.54 -15.68 4.66
N SER A 30 -12.81 -16.75 4.98
CA SER A 30 -13.38 -18.10 5.17
C SER A 30 -14.13 -18.26 6.50
N ARG A 31 -13.90 -17.36 7.46
CA ARG A 31 -14.58 -17.30 8.76
C ARG A 31 -15.13 -15.89 9.02
N PRO A 32 -16.24 -15.72 9.76
CA PRO A 32 -16.83 -14.42 10.01
C PRO A 32 -15.90 -13.53 10.86
N ILE A 33 -15.84 -12.25 10.53
CA ILE A 33 -15.27 -11.20 11.37
C ILE A 33 -16.35 -10.80 12.38
N CYS A 34 -16.07 -10.94 13.69
CA CYS A 34 -17.00 -10.53 14.74
C CYS A 34 -17.06 -9.00 14.88
N ASP A 35 -18.10 -8.50 15.55
CA ASP A 35 -18.34 -7.06 15.71
C ASP A 35 -17.17 -6.34 16.41
N ASP A 36 -16.54 -6.98 17.41
CA ASP A 36 -15.39 -6.41 18.11
C ASP A 36 -14.18 -6.24 17.19
N LEU A 37 -13.90 -7.25 16.36
CA LEU A 37 -12.81 -7.19 15.38
C LEU A 37 -13.10 -6.15 14.29
N HIS A 38 -14.34 -6.08 13.82
CA HIS A 38 -14.80 -5.05 12.89
C HIS A 38 -14.61 -3.64 13.47
N ALA A 39 -14.98 -3.44 14.74
CA ALA A 39 -14.82 -2.17 15.43
C ALA A 39 -13.34 -1.80 15.61
N ALA A 40 -12.48 -2.77 15.96
CA ALA A 40 -11.03 -2.57 16.08
C ALA A 40 -10.39 -2.18 14.74
N MET A 41 -10.75 -2.86 13.64
CA MET A 41 -10.32 -2.49 12.30
C MET A 41 -10.81 -1.09 11.92
N SER A 42 -12.09 -0.77 12.19
CA SER A 42 -12.67 0.55 11.92
C SER A 42 -11.93 1.67 12.65
N SER A 43 -11.61 1.46 13.93
CA SER A 43 -10.84 2.43 14.74
C SER A 43 -9.44 2.62 14.17
N PHE A 44 -8.77 1.53 13.78
CA PHE A 44 -7.43 1.63 13.21
C PHE A 44 -7.43 2.35 11.85
N ILE A 45 -8.46 2.16 11.02
CA ILE A 45 -8.60 2.89 9.75
C ILE A 45 -8.76 4.39 10.01
N ASP A 46 -9.57 4.81 11.00
CA ASP A 46 -9.70 6.24 11.35
C ASP A 46 -8.37 6.80 11.87
N ASP A 47 -7.64 6.07 12.72
CA ASP A 47 -6.30 6.47 13.20
C ASP A 47 -5.29 6.59 12.05
N TYR A 48 -5.33 5.66 11.10
CA TYR A 48 -4.50 5.70 9.89
C TYR A 48 -4.79 6.96 9.05
N GLU A 49 -6.06 7.27 8.83
CA GLU A 49 -6.47 8.46 8.08
C GLU A 49 -6.13 9.76 8.82
N ARG A 50 -6.31 9.81 10.15
CA ARG A 50 -5.85 10.94 10.99
C ARG A 50 -4.33 11.08 10.99
N THR A 51 -3.59 10.04 10.65
CA THR A 51 -2.13 10.13 10.57
C THR A 51 -1.70 10.62 9.19
N LEU A 52 -2.21 10.02 8.12
CA LEU A 52 -1.61 10.12 6.78
C LEU A 52 -2.47 10.84 5.73
N SER A 53 -3.73 11.17 6.02
CA SER A 53 -4.64 11.74 5.01
C SER A 53 -4.48 13.25 4.86
N ARG A 54 -4.11 13.70 3.66
CA ARG A 54 -4.16 15.13 3.29
C ARG A 54 -5.56 15.69 3.08
N PHE A 55 -6.58 14.83 3.03
CA PHE A 55 -7.98 15.24 2.87
C PHE A 55 -8.65 15.56 4.21
N ARG A 56 -7.95 15.31 5.31
CA ARG A 56 -8.43 15.54 6.67
C ARG A 56 -7.67 16.72 7.28
N ASN A 57 -8.40 17.73 7.72
CA ASN A 57 -7.79 18.91 8.35
C ASN A 57 -7.23 18.61 9.75
N ASP A 58 -7.68 17.54 10.39
CA ASP A 58 -7.24 17.09 11.71
C ASP A 58 -6.08 16.09 11.66
N SER A 59 -5.43 15.91 10.50
CA SER A 59 -4.35 14.94 10.34
C SER A 59 -2.96 15.48 10.64
N THR A 60 -2.01 14.60 10.99
CA THR A 60 -0.59 14.96 11.15
C THR A 60 -0.02 15.54 9.85
N VAL A 61 -0.36 14.94 8.70
CA VAL A 61 0.03 15.45 7.37
C VAL A 61 -0.53 16.86 7.12
N ALA A 62 -1.79 17.14 7.48
CA ALA A 62 -2.36 18.47 7.33
C ALA A 62 -1.69 19.49 8.25
N ALA A 63 -1.39 19.12 9.50
CA ALA A 63 -0.65 19.96 10.42
C ALA A 63 0.74 20.33 9.88
N MET A 64 1.44 19.38 9.25
CA MET A 64 2.73 19.60 8.60
C MET A 64 2.64 20.57 7.41
N GLY A 65 1.59 20.47 6.59
CA GLY A 65 1.33 21.40 5.50
C GLY A 65 0.88 22.81 5.96
N GLN A 66 0.36 22.95 7.17
CA GLN A 66 -0.10 24.23 7.73
C GLN A 66 0.98 24.96 8.56
N ALA A 67 2.08 24.28 8.90
CA ALA A 67 3.14 24.84 9.72
C ALA A 67 4.02 25.83 8.94
N ALA A 68 3.68 27.12 9.01
CA ALA A 68 4.33 28.22 8.27
C ALA A 68 5.87 28.27 8.37
N HIS A 69 6.46 27.75 9.45
CA HIS A 69 7.90 27.72 9.69
C HIS A 69 8.47 26.30 9.76
N GLY A 70 7.72 25.30 9.29
CA GLY A 70 8.00 23.90 9.52
C GLY A 70 7.87 23.53 11.01
N GLY A 71 8.46 22.41 11.39
CA GLY A 71 8.37 21.88 12.75
C GLY A 71 8.88 20.46 12.85
N THR A 72 8.58 19.83 13.99
CA THR A 72 8.84 18.42 14.25
C THR A 72 7.49 17.75 14.48
N PHE A 73 7.23 16.66 13.76
CA PHE A 73 5.94 15.98 13.74
C PHE A 73 6.15 14.51 14.07
N ASP A 74 5.60 14.05 15.17
CA ASP A 74 5.70 12.65 15.58
C ASP A 74 4.63 11.83 14.85
N PHE A 75 5.08 10.83 14.09
CA PHE A 75 4.19 9.81 13.53
C PHE A 75 4.26 8.54 14.39
N PRO A 76 3.21 7.71 14.38
CA PRO A 76 3.26 6.40 15.01
C PRO A 76 4.38 5.53 14.44
N ALA A 77 4.99 4.67 15.27
CA ALA A 77 6.10 3.80 14.85
C ALA A 77 5.76 2.88 13.66
N TRP A 78 4.49 2.53 13.48
CA TRP A 78 4.04 1.78 12.31
C TRP A 78 4.20 2.56 10.99
N THR A 79 4.55 3.84 10.97
CA THR A 79 4.81 4.59 9.71
C THR A 79 6.23 4.43 9.17
N ILE A 80 7.14 3.88 9.97
CA ILE A 80 8.57 3.79 9.63
C ILE A 80 8.78 3.02 8.31
N ALA A 81 8.15 1.85 8.16
CA ALA A 81 8.29 1.06 6.95
C ALA A 81 7.67 1.74 5.72
N LEU A 82 6.62 2.55 5.88
CA LEU A 82 6.11 3.39 4.78
C LEU A 82 7.14 4.44 4.36
N PHE A 83 7.81 5.09 5.31
CA PHE A 83 8.84 6.07 5.01
C PHE A 83 10.07 5.41 4.36
N ASP A 84 10.49 4.24 4.84
CA ASP A 84 11.56 3.45 4.21
C ASP A 84 11.18 3.05 2.77
N LEU A 85 9.92 2.71 2.50
CA LEU A 85 9.44 2.45 1.13
C LEU A 85 9.51 3.70 0.25
N TYR A 86 9.12 4.87 0.75
CA TYR A 86 9.24 6.12 0.00
C TYR A 86 10.69 6.52 -0.24
N ASP A 87 11.60 6.26 0.71
CA ASP A 87 13.05 6.42 0.48
C ASP A 87 13.49 5.56 -0.70
N ALA A 88 13.14 4.26 -0.68
CA ALA A 88 13.51 3.31 -1.74
C ALA A 88 12.90 3.66 -3.11
N LEU A 89 11.62 4.06 -3.16
CA LEU A 89 10.96 4.45 -4.42
C LEU A 89 11.49 5.78 -4.95
N CYS A 90 11.76 6.74 -4.08
CA CYS A 90 12.40 7.99 -4.47
C CYS A 90 13.77 7.71 -5.12
N ASP A 91 14.57 6.84 -4.51
CA ASP A 91 15.88 6.34 -5.00
C ASP A 91 15.79 5.55 -6.29
N ALA A 92 14.77 4.71 -6.45
CA ALA A 92 14.58 3.93 -7.66
C ALA A 92 13.98 4.73 -8.83
N THR A 93 13.49 5.95 -8.60
CA THR A 93 12.83 6.77 -9.63
C THR A 93 13.48 8.13 -9.81
N ASP A 94 14.66 8.35 -9.23
CA ASP A 94 15.37 9.62 -9.22
C ASP A 94 14.49 10.81 -8.75
N GLY A 95 13.55 10.55 -7.85
CA GLY A 95 12.61 11.53 -7.31
C GLY A 95 11.33 11.73 -8.11
N ALA A 96 11.05 10.93 -9.14
CA ALA A 96 9.79 10.98 -9.87
C ALA A 96 8.60 10.45 -9.04
N ILE A 97 8.86 9.55 -8.08
CA ILE A 97 7.99 9.28 -6.94
C ILE A 97 8.53 10.03 -5.72
N ASP A 98 7.72 10.93 -5.19
CA ASP A 98 8.06 11.79 -4.05
C ASP A 98 6.77 12.11 -3.28
N PRO A 99 6.65 11.78 -1.98
CA PRO A 99 5.45 12.05 -1.20
C PRO A 99 5.19 13.55 -1.03
N CYS A 100 6.17 14.44 -1.26
CA CYS A 100 5.93 15.88 -1.26
C CYS A 100 5.14 16.38 -2.49
N VAL A 101 4.75 15.50 -3.42
CA VAL A 101 3.88 15.81 -4.58
C VAL A 101 2.49 16.31 -4.18
N GLY A 102 2.11 16.19 -2.90
CA GLY A 102 0.85 16.71 -2.37
C GLY A 102 0.63 18.19 -2.67
N GLU A 103 1.69 19.01 -2.71
CA GLU A 103 1.61 20.44 -3.06
C GLU A 103 1.17 20.64 -4.52
N ASP A 104 1.69 19.83 -5.44
CA ASP A 104 1.32 19.87 -6.86
C ASP A 104 -0.12 19.42 -7.07
N LEU A 105 -0.54 18.36 -6.38
CA LEU A 105 -1.93 17.88 -6.43
C LEU A 105 -2.92 18.95 -5.95
N ILE A 106 -2.59 19.68 -4.88
CA ILE A 106 -3.41 20.79 -4.39
C ILE A 106 -3.49 21.91 -5.44
N ARG A 107 -2.36 22.31 -6.03
CA ARG A 107 -2.31 23.34 -7.09
C ARG A 107 -3.09 22.96 -8.34
N LEU A 108 -3.17 21.67 -8.65
CA LEU A 108 -3.97 21.16 -9.76
C LEU A 108 -5.47 21.06 -9.43
N GLY A 109 -5.89 21.48 -8.24
CA GLY A 109 -7.28 21.46 -7.79
C GLY A 109 -7.72 20.13 -7.17
N TYR A 110 -6.79 19.21 -6.93
CA TYR A 110 -7.06 17.95 -6.25
C TYR A 110 -6.74 18.05 -4.76
N GLY A 111 -7.31 19.05 -4.08
CA GLY A 111 -7.21 19.27 -2.63
C GLY A 111 -8.33 18.62 -1.81
N ALA A 112 -8.40 18.92 -0.51
CA ALA A 112 -9.46 18.45 0.39
C ALA A 112 -10.87 18.95 0.00
N ASP A 113 -10.92 20.07 -0.72
CA ASP A 113 -12.11 20.71 -1.25
C ASP A 113 -12.56 20.15 -2.60
N TYR A 114 -11.75 19.30 -3.25
CA TYR A 114 -12.00 18.74 -4.58
C TYR A 114 -12.45 19.81 -5.59
N SER A 115 -11.78 20.97 -5.60
CA SER A 115 -12.16 22.10 -6.46
C SER A 115 -12.07 21.77 -7.96
N PHE A 116 -11.20 20.82 -8.32
CA PHE A 116 -10.87 20.44 -9.70
C PHE A 116 -10.52 21.63 -10.59
N THR A 117 -10.06 22.71 -9.95
CA THR A 117 -9.71 23.98 -10.58
C THR A 117 -8.23 24.23 -10.34
N VAL A 118 -7.48 24.36 -11.43
CA VAL A 118 -6.04 24.64 -11.36
C VAL A 118 -5.82 26.05 -10.81
N GLU A 119 -4.94 26.18 -9.82
CA GLU A 119 -4.55 27.46 -9.25
C GLU A 119 -3.90 28.34 -10.35
N PRO A 120 -4.22 29.64 -10.43
CA PRO A 120 -3.56 30.56 -11.37
C PRO A 120 -2.03 30.52 -11.24
N GLY A 121 -1.33 30.36 -12.36
CA GLY A 121 0.13 30.27 -12.40
C GLY A 121 0.71 29.01 -11.74
N ALA A 122 -0.07 27.92 -11.64
CA ALA A 122 0.43 26.64 -11.18
C ALA A 122 1.53 26.09 -12.12
N ASP A 123 1.38 26.24 -13.43
CA ASP A 123 2.34 25.81 -14.45
C ASP A 123 3.79 26.25 -14.16
N GLY A 124 4.00 27.47 -13.68
CA GLY A 124 5.33 27.98 -13.32
C GLY A 124 5.85 27.53 -11.95
N ARG A 125 5.08 26.74 -11.20
CA ARG A 125 5.36 26.34 -9.80
C ARG A 125 5.29 24.82 -9.56
N LEU A 126 4.73 24.05 -10.49
CA LEU A 126 4.58 22.61 -10.36
C LEU A 126 5.93 21.89 -10.39
N GLY A 127 6.08 20.85 -9.58
CA GLY A 127 7.22 19.95 -9.63
C GLY A 127 8.45 20.46 -8.85
N ALA A 128 9.33 19.51 -8.55
CA ALA A 128 10.59 19.77 -7.86
C ALA A 128 11.48 20.76 -8.64
N ILE A 129 11.45 20.72 -9.98
CA ILE A 129 12.26 21.63 -10.82
C ILE A 129 11.84 23.10 -10.70
N HIS A 130 10.65 23.38 -10.16
CA HIS A 130 10.15 24.73 -9.87
C HIS A 130 10.25 25.11 -8.39
N GLY A 131 10.98 24.34 -7.58
CA GLY A 131 11.27 24.66 -6.17
C GLY A 131 10.21 24.20 -5.17
N ARG A 132 9.33 23.25 -5.56
CA ARG A 132 8.52 22.47 -4.60
C ARG A 132 9.46 21.76 -3.61
N PRO A 133 9.15 21.73 -2.30
CA PRO A 133 9.87 20.90 -1.33
C PRO A 133 9.93 19.44 -1.76
N THR A 134 11.03 18.76 -1.49
CA THR A 134 11.23 17.35 -1.85
C THR A 134 11.46 16.49 -0.62
N TRP A 135 11.05 15.23 -0.69
CA TRP A 135 11.25 14.28 0.41
C TRP A 135 12.70 14.18 0.86
N ARG A 136 13.65 14.09 -0.07
CA ARG A 136 15.08 13.97 0.24
C ARG A 136 15.72 15.22 0.84
N SER A 137 15.25 16.41 0.46
CA SER A 137 15.95 17.67 0.75
C SER A 137 15.29 18.50 1.83
N ASP A 138 13.97 18.36 2.01
CA ASP A 138 13.17 19.22 2.86
C ASP A 138 12.54 18.48 4.05
N VAL A 139 12.64 17.14 4.09
CA VAL A 139 12.13 16.31 5.18
C VAL A 139 13.26 15.49 5.81
N GLU A 140 13.51 15.73 7.09
CA GLU A 140 14.50 14.99 7.87
C GLU A 140 13.80 13.97 8.77
N ARG A 141 14.25 12.70 8.75
CA ARG A 141 13.76 11.67 9.67
C ARG A 141 14.55 11.67 10.98
N ARG A 142 13.85 11.79 12.10
CA ARG A 142 14.41 11.89 13.46
C ARG A 142 13.88 10.81 14.40
N GLY A 143 14.60 10.61 15.50
CA GLY A 143 14.26 9.65 16.55
C GLY A 143 14.63 8.21 16.22
N ALA A 144 14.45 7.31 17.20
CA ALA A 144 14.69 5.88 17.01
C ALA A 144 13.75 5.34 15.93
N GLY A 145 14.32 4.78 14.86
CA GLY A 145 13.53 4.29 13.74
C GLY A 145 12.92 5.39 12.85
N GLY A 146 13.16 6.69 13.07
CA GLY A 146 12.80 7.77 12.14
C GLY A 146 11.31 8.00 11.90
N ALA A 147 10.46 7.69 12.86
CA ALA A 147 9.02 8.00 12.78
C ALA A 147 8.72 9.49 12.96
N THR A 148 9.66 10.29 13.47
CA THR A 148 9.46 11.73 13.61
C THR A 148 9.98 12.43 12.36
N LEU A 149 9.16 13.26 11.70
CA LEU A 149 9.58 14.06 10.55
C LEU A 149 9.84 15.50 10.97
N ALA A 150 10.94 16.08 10.52
CA ALA A 150 11.28 17.47 10.75
C ALA A 150 11.40 18.24 9.43
N THR A 151 10.83 19.45 9.39
CA THR A 151 10.91 20.37 8.25
C THR A 151 11.22 21.79 8.69
N HIS A 152 11.69 22.62 7.76
CA HIS A 152 11.99 24.04 7.99
C HIS A 152 10.99 25.00 7.31
N ARG A 153 9.99 24.45 6.64
CA ARG A 153 8.94 25.16 5.91
C ARG A 153 7.68 24.26 5.83
N PRO A 154 6.53 24.79 5.38
CA PRO A 154 5.37 23.96 5.06
C PRO A 154 5.75 22.92 4.01
N VAL A 155 5.31 21.68 4.22
CA VAL A 155 5.46 20.58 3.26
C VAL A 155 4.15 19.81 3.20
N HIS A 156 3.55 19.75 2.00
CA HIS A 156 2.32 19.00 1.77
C HIS A 156 2.64 17.58 1.31
N LEU A 157 2.45 16.61 2.20
CA LEU A 157 2.65 15.20 1.89
C LEU A 157 1.39 14.56 1.28
N ASP A 158 1.59 13.63 0.37
CA ASP A 158 0.62 12.70 -0.17
C ASP A 158 1.25 11.30 -0.17
N PHE A 159 0.68 10.39 0.61
CA PHE A 159 1.13 9.00 0.69
C PHE A 159 0.33 8.04 -0.20
N GLY A 160 -0.46 8.56 -1.13
CA GLY A 160 -1.43 7.81 -1.94
C GLY A 160 -0.84 6.83 -2.94
N ALA A 161 0.46 6.93 -3.26
CA ALA A 161 1.16 5.99 -4.13
C ALA A 161 1.36 4.60 -3.50
N CYS A 162 1.42 4.51 -2.17
CA CYS A 162 1.60 3.24 -1.45
C CYS A 162 0.57 3.04 -0.33
N GLY A 163 -0.17 4.09 0.02
CA GLY A 163 -0.91 4.18 1.27
C GLY A 163 -2.13 3.26 1.33
N LYS A 164 -2.66 2.79 0.20
CA LYS A 164 -3.76 1.81 0.20
C LYS A 164 -3.18 0.44 0.49
N GLY A 165 -2.17 0.03 -0.27
CA GLY A 165 -1.46 -1.23 -0.03
C GLY A 165 -0.89 -1.33 1.38
N TYR A 166 -0.34 -0.24 1.91
CA TYR A 166 0.21 -0.23 3.26
C TYR A 166 -0.84 -0.45 4.36
N LEU A 167 -2.03 0.15 4.24
CA LEU A 167 -3.13 -0.12 5.17
C LEU A 167 -3.55 -1.60 5.10
N VAL A 168 -3.61 -2.17 3.89
CA VAL A 168 -3.95 -3.58 3.67
C VAL A 168 -2.99 -4.50 4.42
N ASP A 169 -1.68 -4.28 4.27
CA ASP A 169 -0.65 -5.06 4.96
C ASP A 169 -0.78 -4.95 6.48
N LEU A 170 -0.95 -3.74 7.02
CA LEU A 170 -1.10 -3.53 8.47
C LEU A 170 -2.36 -4.20 9.03
N LEU A 171 -3.48 -4.14 8.31
CA LEU A 171 -4.72 -4.81 8.73
C LEU A 171 -4.55 -6.33 8.72
N ALA A 172 -3.94 -6.87 7.67
CA ALA A 172 -3.67 -8.30 7.57
C ALA A 172 -2.78 -8.79 8.71
N GLN A 173 -1.64 -8.12 8.95
CA GLN A 173 -0.71 -8.47 10.02
C GLN A 173 -1.35 -8.38 11.41
N ARG A 174 -2.09 -7.30 11.69
CA ARG A 174 -2.61 -7.02 13.04
C ARG A 174 -3.84 -7.83 13.40
N PHE A 175 -4.69 -8.15 12.43
CA PHE A 175 -6.03 -8.66 12.69
C PHE A 175 -6.32 -10.03 12.05
N LEU A 176 -5.55 -10.43 11.02
CA LEU A 176 -5.86 -11.60 10.19
C LEU A 176 -4.69 -12.59 10.06
N ALA A 177 -3.53 -12.29 10.66
CA ALA A 177 -2.49 -13.27 10.94
C ALA A 177 -2.97 -14.17 12.08
N ASP A 178 -3.00 -15.48 11.83
CA ASP A 178 -3.49 -16.58 12.67
C ASP A 178 -4.27 -16.21 13.94
N SER A 179 -5.59 -16.38 13.87
CA SER A 179 -6.54 -16.18 14.97
C SER A 179 -6.38 -17.14 16.17
N SER A 180 -5.21 -17.77 16.36
CA SER A 180 -4.92 -18.63 17.51
C SER A 180 -4.52 -17.83 18.76
N ASP A 181 -3.93 -16.63 18.62
CA ASP A 181 -3.35 -15.91 19.77
C ASP A 181 -4.08 -14.61 20.16
N ASN A 182 -4.81 -13.97 19.25
CA ASN A 182 -5.30 -12.60 19.49
C ASN A 182 -6.63 -12.48 20.28
N ILE A 183 -7.24 -13.60 20.70
CA ILE A 183 -8.50 -13.58 21.50
C ILE A 183 -8.23 -13.77 23.01
N LYS A 184 -7.01 -14.16 23.43
CA LYS A 184 -6.73 -14.41 24.85
C LYS A 184 -6.24 -13.20 25.65
N SER A 185 -5.86 -12.09 25.02
CA SER A 185 -5.33 -10.92 25.74
C SER A 185 -6.40 -9.91 26.19
N SER A 186 -7.63 -9.97 25.66
CA SER A 186 -8.70 -9.03 26.01
C SER A 186 -9.63 -9.48 27.15
N ALA A 187 -9.48 -10.69 27.69
CA ALA A 187 -10.41 -11.25 28.69
C ALA A 187 -9.89 -11.30 30.14
N ASN A 188 -8.67 -10.82 30.44
CA ASN A 188 -8.08 -10.89 31.79
C ASN A 188 -7.78 -9.53 32.43
N HIS A 189 -8.68 -8.55 32.27
CA HIS A 189 -8.70 -7.37 33.14
C HIS A 189 -10.08 -7.19 33.77
N SER A 190 -10.40 -8.11 34.67
CA SER A 190 -11.35 -7.88 35.76
C SER A 190 -10.80 -8.49 37.05
N ASP A 191 -10.24 -7.60 37.87
CA ASP A 191 -10.41 -7.55 39.33
C ASP A 191 -10.02 -8.80 40.16
N THR A 192 -8.88 -8.75 40.87
CA THR A 192 -8.89 -8.85 42.35
C THR A 192 -7.51 -8.65 43.00
N THR A 193 -7.60 -7.92 44.12
CA THR A 193 -6.72 -7.67 45.26
C THR A 193 -5.67 -8.71 45.66
N ILE A 194 -4.57 -8.19 46.23
CA ILE A 194 -3.38 -8.87 46.77
C ILE A 194 -3.59 -9.28 48.25
N ASP A 195 -2.93 -10.39 48.63
CA ASP A 195 -2.44 -10.80 49.98
C ASP A 195 -3.43 -11.46 50.98
N GLU A 196 -3.14 -12.49 51.80
CA GLU A 196 -1.97 -13.29 52.20
C GLU A 196 -2.48 -14.70 52.62
N GLY A 197 -1.62 -15.74 52.68
CA GLY A 197 -1.90 -16.92 53.53
C GLY A 197 -1.17 -18.23 53.19
N LEU A 198 -0.27 -18.66 54.09
CA LEU A 198 0.49 -19.93 54.09
C LEU A 198 -0.41 -21.19 54.05
N ALA A 199 0.02 -22.25 53.34
CA ALA A 199 0.14 -23.62 53.87
C ALA A 199 0.73 -24.63 52.85
N THR A 200 1.53 -25.55 53.40
CA THR A 200 2.20 -26.71 52.82
C THR A 200 1.28 -27.87 52.40
N ALA A 201 1.61 -28.62 51.33
CA ALA A 201 1.80 -30.10 51.37
C ALA A 201 1.94 -30.78 49.98
N GLN A 202 2.78 -31.80 50.01
CA GLN A 202 3.14 -32.93 49.13
C GLN A 202 2.15 -33.49 48.08
N HIS A 203 2.79 -33.99 47.00
CA HIS A 203 2.51 -35.15 46.14
C HIS A 203 1.06 -35.61 45.92
N ASP A 204 0.64 -35.65 44.64
CA ASP A 204 0.25 -36.93 44.05
C ASP A 204 0.38 -36.95 42.52
N ASN A 205 0.93 -38.06 42.04
CA ASN A 205 1.29 -38.34 40.67
C ASN A 205 0.17 -39.19 40.06
N SER A 206 -0.61 -38.65 39.12
CA SER A 206 -1.55 -39.46 38.34
C SER A 206 -1.45 -39.13 36.85
N ASN A 207 -0.99 -40.14 36.12
CA ASN A 207 -0.96 -40.21 34.66
C ASN A 207 -2.38 -40.10 34.10
N GLY A 208 -2.70 -38.94 33.53
CA GLY A 208 -3.79 -38.77 32.58
C GLY A 208 -3.21 -38.27 31.27
N ALA A 209 -3.00 -39.16 30.31
CA ALA A 209 -2.67 -38.79 28.94
C ALA A 209 -3.87 -38.03 28.34
N SER A 210 -3.92 -36.72 28.55
CA SER A 210 -4.73 -35.84 27.73
C SER A 210 -3.92 -35.59 26.46
N SER A 211 -4.17 -36.41 25.44
CA SER A 211 -3.82 -36.05 24.08
C SER A 211 -4.61 -34.79 23.74
N THR A 212 -4.02 -33.64 24.02
CA THR A 212 -4.41 -32.38 23.42
C THR A 212 -4.02 -32.49 21.96
N THR A 213 -4.87 -33.14 21.17
CA THR A 213 -4.97 -32.87 19.74
C THR A 213 -5.24 -31.39 19.62
N THR A 214 -4.17 -30.62 19.39
CA THR A 214 -4.22 -29.33 18.73
C THR A 214 -4.89 -29.62 17.40
N THR A 215 -6.22 -29.52 17.36
CA THR A 215 -6.96 -29.37 16.11
C THR A 215 -6.45 -28.05 15.55
N GLY A 216 -5.38 -28.10 14.76
CA GLY A 216 -4.88 -26.94 14.03
C GLY A 216 -6.04 -26.45 13.19
N SER A 217 -6.64 -25.33 13.59
CA SER A 217 -7.65 -24.70 12.76
C SER A 217 -6.97 -24.33 11.46
N GLU A 218 -7.54 -24.75 10.33
CA GLU A 218 -7.08 -24.35 9.01
C GLU A 218 -6.80 -22.82 8.99
N PRO A 219 -5.69 -22.38 8.38
CA PRO A 219 -5.34 -20.97 8.30
C PRO A 219 -6.52 -20.15 7.74
N LEU A 220 -6.67 -18.91 8.21
CA LEU A 220 -7.69 -18.02 7.66
C LEU A 220 -7.41 -17.79 6.17
N GLU A 221 -8.37 -18.05 5.30
CA GLU A 221 -8.30 -17.60 3.92
C GLU A 221 -8.96 -16.23 3.81
N PHE A 222 -8.35 -15.31 3.06
CA PHE A 222 -8.94 -14.00 2.83
C PHE A 222 -8.54 -13.36 1.51
N VAL A 223 -9.34 -12.35 1.14
CA VAL A 223 -9.00 -11.32 0.15
C VAL A 223 -9.34 -9.96 0.76
N ILE A 224 -8.37 -9.05 0.78
CA ILE A 224 -8.60 -7.64 1.11
C ILE A 224 -8.48 -6.86 -0.20
N ASP A 225 -9.47 -6.04 -0.54
CA ASP A 225 -9.47 -5.16 -1.72
C ASP A 225 -9.74 -3.72 -1.27
N VAL A 226 -8.79 -2.83 -1.55
CA VAL A 226 -8.90 -1.39 -1.34
C VAL A 226 -8.76 -0.66 -2.67
N GLY A 227 -9.88 -0.45 -3.35
CA GLY A 227 -9.91 0.33 -4.58
C GLY A 227 -9.13 -0.28 -5.74
N GLY A 228 -8.95 -1.61 -5.76
CA GLY A 228 -8.16 -2.33 -6.77
C GLY A 228 -6.77 -2.75 -6.31
N ASP A 229 -6.38 -2.45 -5.07
CA ASP A 229 -5.17 -2.97 -4.43
C ASP A 229 -5.53 -4.17 -3.55
N LEU A 230 -5.04 -5.35 -3.94
CA LEU A 230 -5.44 -6.62 -3.34
C LEU A 230 -4.31 -7.27 -2.57
N LEU A 231 -4.66 -7.84 -1.42
CA LEU A 231 -3.87 -8.87 -0.74
C LEU A 231 -4.68 -10.16 -0.66
N VAL A 232 -4.09 -11.25 -1.12
CA VAL A 232 -4.73 -12.56 -1.24
C VAL A 232 -3.98 -13.57 -0.40
N ARG A 233 -4.73 -14.35 0.38
CA ARG A 233 -4.27 -15.61 0.99
C ARG A 233 -5.36 -16.65 0.81
N SER A 234 -5.11 -17.57 -0.11
CA SER A 234 -6.13 -18.46 -0.66
C SER A 234 -5.48 -19.79 -1.05
N SER A 235 -6.07 -20.91 -0.61
CA SER A 235 -5.57 -22.26 -0.94
C SER A 235 -5.69 -22.61 -2.42
N GLN A 236 -6.59 -21.95 -3.15
CA GLN A 236 -6.72 -22.03 -4.61
C GLN A 236 -6.62 -20.62 -5.22
N PRO A 237 -6.14 -20.50 -6.47
CA PRO A 237 -6.08 -19.20 -7.12
C PRO A 237 -7.45 -18.55 -7.26
N ILE A 238 -7.50 -17.24 -7.07
CA ILE A 238 -8.66 -16.40 -7.42
C ILE A 238 -8.39 -15.74 -8.77
N THR A 239 -9.44 -15.48 -9.53
CA THR A 239 -9.33 -14.69 -10.75
C THR A 239 -9.62 -13.22 -10.50
N ILE A 240 -8.66 -12.37 -10.89
CA ILE A 240 -8.73 -10.92 -10.82
C ILE A 240 -8.88 -10.38 -12.24
N ALA A 241 -9.91 -9.56 -12.47
CA ALA A 241 -10.11 -8.90 -13.75
C ALA A 241 -9.15 -7.70 -13.89
N LEU A 242 -8.47 -7.59 -15.04
CA LEU A 242 -7.65 -6.43 -15.38
C LEU A 242 -8.54 -5.37 -16.05
N GLU A 243 -9.02 -4.39 -15.28
CA GLU A 243 -9.95 -3.34 -15.74
C GLU A 243 -9.42 -2.60 -16.99
N ASP A 244 -10.29 -2.32 -17.97
CA ASP A 244 -9.94 -1.44 -19.08
C ASP A 244 -9.97 0.03 -18.62
N PRO A 245 -8.84 0.77 -18.64
CA PRO A 245 -8.83 2.18 -18.20
C PRO A 245 -9.70 3.09 -19.07
N ALA A 246 -10.07 2.67 -20.29
CA ALA A 246 -11.01 3.40 -21.14
C ALA A 246 -12.48 3.06 -20.86
N ASN A 247 -12.77 1.93 -20.21
CA ASN A 247 -14.12 1.49 -19.88
C ASN A 247 -14.12 0.54 -18.67
N THR A 248 -14.44 1.08 -17.49
CA THR A 248 -14.42 0.36 -16.22
C THR A 248 -15.44 -0.79 -16.10
N SER A 249 -16.35 -0.94 -17.08
CA SER A 249 -17.26 -2.09 -17.17
C SER A 249 -16.65 -3.29 -17.91
N ARG A 250 -15.42 -3.16 -18.43
CA ARG A 250 -14.73 -4.18 -19.21
C ARG A 250 -13.41 -4.56 -18.57
N ALA A 251 -12.97 -5.77 -18.88
CA ALA A 251 -11.63 -6.24 -18.58
C ALA A 251 -10.84 -6.44 -19.88
N ILE A 252 -9.55 -6.13 -19.87
CA ILE A 252 -8.62 -6.42 -20.97
C ILE A 252 -7.87 -7.74 -20.77
N GLY A 253 -8.09 -8.40 -19.64
CA GLY A 253 -7.41 -9.64 -19.27
C GLY A 253 -7.82 -10.10 -17.88
N THR A 254 -7.17 -11.17 -17.42
CA THR A 254 -7.37 -11.74 -16.09
C THR A 254 -6.05 -12.22 -15.50
N ALA A 255 -5.87 -12.02 -14.19
CA ALA A 255 -4.77 -12.59 -13.42
C ALA A 255 -5.26 -13.68 -12.46
N SER A 256 -4.41 -14.68 -12.21
CA SER A 256 -4.68 -15.78 -11.30
C SER A 256 -3.71 -15.71 -10.12
N VAL A 257 -4.23 -15.48 -8.91
CA VAL A 257 -3.42 -15.23 -7.71
C VAL A 257 -3.93 -16.06 -6.54
N SER A 258 -3.07 -16.83 -5.89
CA SER A 258 -3.42 -17.60 -4.68
C SER A 258 -2.86 -16.97 -3.40
N SER A 259 -1.66 -16.41 -3.47
CA SER A 259 -0.98 -15.80 -2.32
C SER A 259 -0.17 -14.59 -2.78
N GLY A 260 -0.23 -13.51 -2.00
CA GLY A 260 0.51 -12.28 -2.25
C GLY A 260 -0.36 -11.11 -2.65
N ALA A 261 0.30 -10.04 -3.08
CA ALA A 261 -0.33 -8.79 -3.47
C ALA A 261 -0.51 -8.69 -4.98
N PHE A 262 -1.58 -8.02 -5.39
CA PHE A 262 -1.86 -7.64 -6.76
C PHE A 262 -2.48 -6.25 -6.78
N CYS A 263 -1.75 -5.26 -7.29
CA CYS A 263 -2.13 -3.85 -7.25
C CYS A 263 -2.21 -3.28 -8.65
N ALA A 264 -3.03 -2.24 -8.82
CA ALA A 264 -3.25 -1.61 -10.11
C ALA A 264 -3.26 -0.08 -9.98
N SER A 265 -2.67 0.61 -10.96
CA SER A 265 -2.73 2.07 -11.03
C SER A 265 -3.24 2.50 -12.40
N ALA A 266 -4.20 3.44 -12.40
CA ALA A 266 -4.79 3.99 -13.62
C ALA A 266 -5.40 5.38 -13.38
N PRO A 267 -5.40 6.27 -14.39
CA PRO A 267 -6.09 7.56 -14.30
C PRO A 267 -7.62 7.48 -14.24
N SER A 268 -8.22 6.33 -14.59
CA SER A 268 -9.65 6.17 -14.92
C SER A 268 -10.61 6.70 -13.85
N ARG A 269 -10.28 6.50 -12.56
CA ARG A 269 -11.17 6.82 -11.43
C ARG A 269 -10.96 8.21 -10.83
N ARG A 270 -9.85 8.87 -11.12
CA ARG A 270 -9.44 10.16 -10.52
C ARG A 270 -8.85 11.08 -11.59
N ARG A 271 -9.73 11.50 -12.51
CA ARG A 271 -9.47 12.45 -13.60
C ARG A 271 -10.56 13.52 -13.63
N TRP A 272 -10.22 14.73 -14.05
CA TRP A 272 -11.16 15.85 -14.16
C TRP A 272 -10.87 16.71 -15.37
N GLU A 273 -11.88 17.43 -15.84
CA GLU A 273 -11.76 18.34 -16.97
C GLU A 273 -11.29 19.74 -16.54
N GLN A 274 -10.35 20.30 -17.28
CA GLN A 274 -9.81 21.64 -17.12
C GLN A 274 -10.43 22.57 -18.16
N HIS A 275 -11.27 23.50 -17.71
CA HIS A 275 -11.79 24.56 -18.56
C HIS A 275 -10.72 25.66 -18.75
N SER A 276 -10.28 25.84 -20.00
CA SER A 276 -9.15 26.73 -20.37
C SER A 276 -9.43 28.23 -20.22
N GLU A 277 -10.60 28.65 -19.71
CA GLU A 277 -10.97 30.07 -19.69
C GLU A 277 -10.17 30.90 -18.67
N ASN A 278 -9.46 30.30 -17.68
CA ASN A 278 -8.74 31.05 -16.64
C ASN A 278 -7.38 30.49 -16.16
N GLY A 279 -6.75 29.53 -16.84
CA GLY A 279 -5.46 28.98 -16.37
C GLY A 279 -5.20 27.52 -16.77
N GLY A 280 -5.10 27.28 -18.08
CA GLY A 280 -4.65 25.99 -18.63
C GLY A 280 -3.17 25.73 -18.36
N ILE A 281 -2.75 24.47 -18.18
CA ILE A 281 -1.33 24.14 -18.33
C ILE A 281 -1.07 24.03 -19.85
N PRO A 282 -0.12 24.76 -20.43
CA PRO A 282 0.15 24.67 -21.87
C PRO A 282 0.47 23.23 -22.30
N GLY A 283 -0.19 22.72 -23.34
CA GLY A 283 0.04 21.37 -23.85
C GLY A 283 -0.67 20.25 -23.09
N THR A 284 -1.44 20.55 -22.04
CA THR A 284 -2.35 19.57 -21.45
C THR A 284 -3.66 19.54 -22.25
N ASN A 285 -4.05 18.36 -22.77
CA ASN A 285 -5.46 18.14 -23.11
C ASN A 285 -6.31 18.53 -21.89
N THR A 286 -7.56 18.92 -22.13
CA THR A 286 -8.61 19.25 -21.16
C THR A 286 -8.74 18.27 -19.99
N ILE A 287 -8.01 17.17 -19.88
CA ILE A 287 -8.11 16.17 -18.81
C ILE A 287 -6.80 16.13 -18.00
N VAL A 288 -6.92 16.32 -16.68
CA VAL A 288 -5.87 16.20 -15.65
C VAL A 288 -6.19 14.97 -14.78
N HIS A 289 -5.15 14.34 -14.21
CA HIS A 289 -5.30 13.26 -13.24
C HIS A 289 -4.20 13.30 -12.18
N HIS A 290 -4.41 12.56 -11.09
CA HIS A 290 -3.57 12.54 -9.90
C HIS A 290 -2.22 11.80 -10.01
N LEU A 291 -1.97 11.01 -11.06
CA LEU A 291 -0.68 10.35 -11.29
C LEU A 291 0.29 11.33 -11.98
N LEU A 292 1.15 11.98 -11.18
CA LEU A 292 2.10 12.99 -11.63
C LEU A 292 3.53 12.44 -11.67
N ASN A 293 4.35 12.97 -12.57
CA ASN A 293 5.80 12.92 -12.41
C ASN A 293 6.21 14.01 -11.42
N ALA A 294 6.73 13.67 -10.25
CA ALA A 294 7.01 14.66 -9.21
C ALA A 294 8.17 15.62 -9.56
N ILE A 295 8.97 15.31 -10.60
CA ILE A 295 10.04 16.16 -11.10
C ILE A 295 9.46 17.43 -11.74
N ASP A 296 8.53 17.27 -12.70
CA ASP A 296 7.89 18.38 -13.43
C ASP A 296 6.51 18.76 -12.88
N GLY A 297 5.94 17.93 -11.99
CA GLY A 297 4.63 18.10 -11.39
C GLY A 297 3.46 17.92 -12.37
N LEU A 298 3.71 17.33 -13.54
CA LEU A 298 2.72 17.16 -14.61
C LEU A 298 2.13 15.75 -14.64
N PRO A 299 0.86 15.59 -15.08
CA PRO A 299 0.26 14.28 -15.28
C PRO A 299 0.96 13.47 -16.37
N VAL A 300 1.25 12.20 -16.08
CA VAL A 300 1.82 11.24 -17.02
C VAL A 300 0.81 10.86 -18.11
N ARG A 301 1.20 10.83 -19.39
CA ARG A 301 0.25 10.65 -20.51
C ARG A 301 0.46 9.43 -21.40
N ASN A 302 1.63 8.82 -21.32
CA ASN A 302 2.04 7.70 -22.16
C ASN A 302 1.62 6.34 -21.60
N VAL A 303 1.25 6.26 -20.33
CA VAL A 303 0.79 5.04 -19.66
C VAL A 303 -0.70 5.15 -19.33
N ALA A 304 -1.47 4.13 -19.67
CA ALA A 304 -2.92 4.07 -19.44
C ALA A 304 -3.28 3.29 -18.17
N ALA A 305 -2.54 2.22 -17.88
CA ALA A 305 -2.71 1.42 -16.67
C ALA A 305 -1.46 0.57 -16.41
N THR A 306 -1.23 0.24 -15.15
CA THR A 306 -0.17 -0.67 -14.70
C THR A 306 -0.75 -1.68 -13.71
N TRP A 307 -0.14 -2.86 -13.67
CA TRP A 307 -0.42 -3.90 -12.68
C TRP A 307 0.88 -4.43 -12.13
N THR A 308 0.93 -4.63 -10.82
CA THR A 308 2.08 -5.19 -10.13
C THR A 308 1.63 -6.35 -9.26
N SER A 309 2.37 -7.45 -9.30
CA SER A 309 2.22 -8.58 -8.40
C SER A 309 3.48 -8.76 -7.56
N VAL A 310 3.30 -8.95 -6.26
CA VAL A 310 4.38 -9.24 -5.30
C VAL A 310 3.98 -10.51 -4.56
N GLY A 311 4.78 -11.57 -4.72
CA GLY A 311 4.55 -12.83 -4.04
C GLY A 311 4.92 -12.76 -2.55
N ILE A 312 4.20 -13.49 -1.72
CA ILE A 312 4.64 -13.81 -0.36
C ILE A 312 5.39 -15.14 -0.45
N VAL A 313 6.70 -15.13 -0.17
CA VAL A 313 7.49 -16.36 -0.09
C VAL A 313 7.34 -16.91 1.32
N ASP A 314 6.69 -18.05 1.47
CA ASP A 314 6.69 -18.78 2.75
C ASP A 314 8.12 -19.30 3.03
N ASP A 315 8.61 -19.08 4.25
CA ASP A 315 9.99 -19.43 4.68
C ASP A 315 10.34 -20.93 4.51
N ASP A 316 9.35 -21.80 4.29
CA ASP A 316 9.52 -23.25 4.28
C ASP A 316 10.11 -23.86 2.99
N HIS A 317 10.29 -23.08 1.91
CA HIS A 317 10.77 -23.62 0.62
C HIS A 317 12.05 -22.98 0.09
N ARG A 318 12.97 -22.59 0.97
CA ARG A 318 14.39 -22.57 0.61
C ARG A 318 14.96 -24.00 0.66
N THR A 319 14.53 -24.84 -0.29
CA THR A 319 15.27 -26.08 -0.59
C THR A 319 16.71 -25.68 -0.93
N ALA A 320 17.65 -26.40 -0.34
CA ALA A 320 19.09 -26.22 -0.48
C ALA A 320 19.58 -26.50 -1.92
N ALA A 321 19.21 -25.64 -2.87
CA ALA A 321 19.65 -25.70 -4.26
C ALA A 321 19.90 -24.28 -4.80
N SER A 322 21.00 -23.67 -4.33
CA SER A 322 21.87 -22.72 -5.06
C SER A 322 22.94 -22.11 -4.15
N ALA A 323 23.39 -22.83 -3.12
CA ALA A 323 24.64 -22.51 -2.44
C ALA A 323 25.84 -23.06 -3.25
N SER A 324 25.99 -22.61 -4.49
CA SER A 324 27.25 -22.67 -5.25
C SER A 324 27.10 -21.85 -6.53
N ASP A 325 28.04 -20.94 -6.74
CA ASP A 325 28.22 -20.03 -7.89
C ASP A 325 27.33 -18.78 -7.92
N CYS A 326 27.76 -17.71 -7.25
CA CYS A 326 28.49 -16.62 -7.93
C CYS A 326 29.10 -15.67 -6.89
N THR A 327 30.36 -15.33 -7.14
CA THR A 327 31.27 -14.52 -6.33
C THR A 327 30.91 -13.04 -6.25
N ASP A 328 31.13 -12.46 -5.07
CA ASP A 328 31.53 -11.08 -4.78
C ASP A 328 30.94 -9.94 -5.63
N ASN A 329 29.87 -9.33 -5.10
CA ASN A 329 29.70 -7.87 -5.14
C ASN A 329 29.27 -7.43 -3.74
N VAL A 330 30.25 -7.15 -2.88
CA VAL A 330 30.04 -6.45 -1.61
C VAL A 330 29.58 -5.04 -1.95
N ILE A 331 28.29 -4.76 -1.75
CA ILE A 331 27.80 -3.38 -1.71
C ILE A 331 28.32 -2.76 -0.40
N ASP A 332 28.99 -1.62 -0.53
CA ASP A 332 29.53 -0.81 0.56
C ASP A 332 28.45 -0.50 1.63
N PRO A 333 28.62 -0.90 2.90
CA PRO A 333 27.62 -0.68 3.96
C PRO A 333 27.54 0.76 4.49
N SER A 334 28.17 1.76 3.86
CA SER A 334 28.35 3.11 4.45
C SER A 334 27.52 4.26 3.84
N ILE A 335 26.40 3.98 3.16
CA ILE A 335 25.37 5.01 2.87
C ILE A 335 24.05 4.53 3.51
N GLY A 336 23.52 5.30 4.46
CA GLY A 336 22.49 4.88 5.42
C GLY A 336 21.09 4.56 4.86
N SER A 337 20.95 3.50 4.08
CA SER A 337 19.66 2.90 3.72
C SER A 337 19.11 2.11 4.90
N ARG A 338 17.94 2.50 5.40
CA ARG A 338 17.10 1.61 6.19
C ARG A 338 16.35 0.74 5.19
N ASP A 339 16.65 -0.55 5.16
CA ASP A 339 16.10 -1.43 4.14
C ASP A 339 14.64 -1.75 4.44
N PHE A 340 13.74 -1.39 3.51
CA PHE A 340 12.33 -1.75 3.55
C PHE A 340 12.16 -3.27 3.38
N ASP A 341 11.49 -3.93 4.34
CA ASP A 341 11.22 -5.38 4.26
C ASP A 341 9.93 -5.66 3.47
N ALA A 342 10.09 -5.88 2.16
CA ALA A 342 9.04 -6.24 1.23
C ALA A 342 8.23 -7.49 1.63
N ARG A 343 8.77 -8.40 2.46
CA ARG A 343 8.04 -9.59 2.91
C ARG A 343 6.92 -9.26 3.88
N THR A 344 7.11 -8.20 4.66
CA THR A 344 6.11 -7.75 5.64
C THR A 344 5.07 -6.85 4.99
N HIS A 345 5.45 -6.09 3.96
CA HIS A 345 4.56 -5.12 3.29
C HIS A 345 4.48 -5.32 1.76
N PRO A 346 4.06 -6.51 1.29
CA PRO A 346 4.03 -6.81 -0.15
C PRO A 346 3.02 -5.95 -0.91
N THR A 347 1.89 -5.58 -0.29
CA THR A 347 0.85 -4.79 -0.94
C THR A 347 1.25 -3.34 -1.07
N ALA A 348 1.91 -2.77 -0.06
CA ALA A 348 2.49 -1.43 -0.14
C ALA A 348 3.51 -1.33 -1.26
N LEU A 349 4.39 -2.34 -1.38
CA LEU A 349 5.36 -2.41 -2.47
C LEU A 349 4.67 -2.50 -3.84
N ALA A 350 3.65 -3.36 -3.97
CA ALA A 350 2.91 -3.53 -5.22
C ALA A 350 2.17 -2.24 -5.64
N ASP A 351 1.49 -1.54 -4.72
CA ASP A 351 0.80 -0.25 -4.94
C ASP A 351 1.83 0.83 -5.37
N GLY A 352 2.93 0.91 -4.63
CA GLY A 352 4.04 1.83 -4.91
C GLY A 352 4.66 1.62 -6.29
N LEU A 353 4.97 0.37 -6.64
CA LEU A 353 5.54 0.02 -7.94
C LEU A 353 4.53 0.17 -9.07
N ALA A 354 3.25 -0.13 -8.87
CA ALA A 354 2.21 0.14 -9.86
C ALA A 354 2.17 1.64 -10.19
N THR A 355 2.29 2.51 -9.18
CA THR A 355 2.42 3.95 -9.40
C THR A 355 3.76 4.34 -10.05
N ALA A 356 4.88 3.76 -9.60
CA ALA A 356 6.21 4.06 -10.13
C ALA A 356 6.37 3.71 -11.63
N LEU A 357 5.68 2.69 -12.11
CA LEU A 357 5.69 2.28 -13.53
C LEU A 357 5.08 3.34 -14.48
N PHE A 358 4.39 4.36 -13.96
CA PHE A 358 4.00 5.53 -14.77
C PHE A 358 5.19 6.45 -15.08
N VAL A 359 6.23 6.46 -14.24
CA VAL A 359 7.29 7.48 -14.28
C VAL A 359 8.70 6.90 -14.45
N ALA A 360 8.87 5.58 -14.34
CA ALA A 360 10.17 4.92 -14.42
C ALA A 360 10.14 3.66 -15.31
N ASP A 361 11.30 3.33 -15.87
CA ASP A 361 11.47 2.13 -16.69
C ASP A 361 11.37 0.86 -15.82
N PRO A 362 10.59 -0.16 -16.25
CA PRO A 362 10.40 -1.38 -15.47
C PRO A 362 11.71 -2.14 -15.19
N ASN A 363 12.72 -2.09 -16.08
CA ASN A 363 14.00 -2.74 -15.84
C ASN A 363 14.84 -2.00 -14.80
N HIS A 364 14.74 -0.66 -14.75
CA HIS A 364 15.37 0.12 -13.70
C HIS A 364 14.76 -0.22 -12.33
N LEU A 365 13.43 -0.27 -12.25
CA LEU A 365 12.73 -0.69 -11.03
C LEU A 365 13.10 -2.13 -10.64
N ALA A 366 13.14 -3.06 -11.59
CA ALA A 366 13.55 -4.45 -11.34
C ALA A 366 15.01 -4.56 -10.87
N ALA A 367 15.91 -3.67 -11.29
CA ALA A 367 17.28 -3.64 -10.79
C ALA A 367 17.36 -3.18 -9.31
N ARG A 368 16.42 -2.34 -8.87
CA ARG A 368 16.34 -1.82 -7.49
C ARG A 368 15.54 -2.74 -6.56
N PHE A 369 14.59 -3.49 -7.11
CA PHE A 369 13.75 -4.45 -6.40
C PHE A 369 13.88 -5.86 -7.02
N PRO A 370 15.09 -6.45 -7.03
CA PRO A 370 15.38 -7.65 -7.81
C PRO A 370 14.60 -8.86 -7.32
N GLY A 371 13.81 -9.44 -8.23
CA GLY A 371 13.02 -10.65 -7.97
C GLY A 371 11.86 -10.46 -7.00
N LEU A 372 11.52 -9.21 -6.64
CA LEU A 372 10.46 -8.92 -5.69
C LEU A 372 9.09 -8.78 -6.35
N PHE A 373 9.03 -8.45 -7.64
CA PHE A 373 7.77 -8.19 -8.32
C PHE A 373 7.77 -8.62 -9.78
N ASP A 374 6.56 -8.90 -10.26
CA ASP A 374 6.22 -8.99 -11.68
C ASP A 374 5.24 -7.86 -12.01
N CYS A 375 5.29 -7.36 -13.23
CA CYS A 375 4.41 -6.28 -13.66
C CYS A 375 3.90 -6.43 -15.09
N ALA A 376 2.86 -5.65 -15.40
CA ALA A 376 2.40 -5.36 -16.74
C ALA A 376 2.07 -3.88 -16.90
N ILE A 377 2.31 -3.34 -18.09
CA ILE A 377 2.09 -1.94 -18.45
C ILE A 377 1.25 -1.91 -19.73
N LEU A 378 0.13 -1.19 -19.68
CA LEU A 378 -0.65 -0.80 -20.84
C LEU A 378 -0.34 0.66 -21.16
N ASN A 379 0.24 0.91 -22.33
CA ASN A 379 0.51 2.24 -22.83
C ASN A 379 -0.77 2.89 -23.38
N ALA A 380 -0.74 4.22 -23.50
CA ALA A 380 -1.84 5.02 -24.04
C ALA A 380 -2.19 4.66 -25.50
N ASP A 381 -1.22 4.15 -26.26
CA ASP A 381 -1.41 3.64 -27.63
C ASP A 381 -1.95 2.19 -27.67
N ARG A 382 -2.34 1.64 -26.51
CA ARG A 382 -2.81 0.27 -26.31
C ARG A 382 -1.76 -0.82 -26.55
N THR A 383 -0.49 -0.46 -26.68
CA THR A 383 0.59 -1.46 -26.61
C THR A 383 0.73 -1.97 -25.18
N LEU A 384 0.97 -3.27 -25.05
CA LEU A 384 1.07 -3.95 -23.77
C LEU A 384 2.44 -4.61 -23.63
N ALA A 385 3.07 -4.40 -22.50
CA ALA A 385 4.27 -5.12 -22.08
C ALA A 385 4.00 -5.80 -20.74
N ALA A 386 4.54 -7.01 -20.55
CA ALA A 386 4.49 -7.71 -19.28
C ALA A 386 5.84 -8.39 -19.01
N SER A 387 6.20 -8.42 -17.73
CA SER A 387 7.30 -9.25 -17.23
C SER A 387 7.03 -10.74 -17.49
N ARG A 388 8.09 -11.54 -17.52
CA ARG A 388 8.02 -12.95 -17.92
C ARG A 388 7.07 -13.78 -17.04
N ASN A 389 7.03 -13.53 -15.74
CA ASN A 389 6.26 -14.34 -14.80
C ASN A 389 4.99 -13.61 -14.32
N PHE A 390 4.57 -12.55 -15.02
CA PHE A 390 3.33 -11.87 -14.70
C PHE A 390 2.16 -12.86 -14.65
N PRO A 391 1.38 -12.91 -13.54
CA PRO A 391 0.38 -13.95 -13.31
C PRO A 391 -0.91 -13.74 -14.13
N GLY A 392 -0.88 -12.85 -15.12
CA GLY A 392 -2.02 -12.45 -15.92
C GLY A 392 -1.90 -12.77 -17.40
N THR A 393 -3.06 -12.96 -18.02
CA THR A 393 -3.24 -13.14 -19.46
C THR A 393 -4.11 -12.03 -19.99
N PHE A 394 -3.81 -11.57 -21.21
CA PHE A 394 -4.50 -10.46 -21.85
C PHE A 394 -5.33 -10.96 -23.02
N PHE A 395 -6.52 -10.40 -23.17
CA PHE A 395 -7.40 -10.72 -24.27
C PHE A 395 -6.85 -10.06 -25.55
N THR A 396 -6.52 -10.87 -26.54
CA THR A 396 -6.24 -10.36 -27.87
C THR A 396 -7.57 -9.96 -28.51
N HIS A 397 -7.71 -8.70 -28.95
CA HIS A 397 -8.81 -8.32 -29.83
C HIS A 397 -8.75 -9.21 -31.08
N GLN A 398 -9.77 -10.05 -31.29
CA GLN A 398 -10.10 -10.56 -32.62
C GLN A 398 -11.00 -9.57 -33.34
#